data_AF-A0A0M2K2Q8-F1
#
_entry.id   AF-A0A0M2K2Q8-F1
#
_cell.length_a   1.000
_cell.length_b   1.000
_cell.length_c   1.000
_cell.angle_alpha   90.00
_cell.angle_beta   90.00
_cell.angle_gamma   90.00
#
_symmetry.space_group_name_H-M   'P 1'
#
loop_
_entity.id
_entity.type
_entity.pdbx_description
1 polymer ?
#
loop_
_entity_poly.entity_id
_entity_poly.type
_entity_poly.pdbx_seq_one_letter_code
_entity_poly.pdbx_strand_id
1 'polypeptide(L)'
;MDPEGATSTFAGQVKGIVGRSLSRRGFTFDRAITVDEGGRNAAAVFFRNRDCLIQIYWSQRAGELNCMIAPPDAAYEHGLYDRSAKWRYLNEFVARPDVPLEQLTELLEADKVHFQNQDTWLTWLGTRIDDYYDSALAGIKGQKPS
;
A
#
# COMPACT_ATOMS: atom_id res chain seq x y z
N MET A 1 4.17 9.14 -23.40
CA MET A 1 4.54 9.53 -22.03
C MET A 1 5.46 8.43 -21.52
N ASP A 2 6.73 8.74 -21.29
CA ASP A 2 7.74 7.75 -20.93
C ASP A 2 7.37 7.05 -19.60
N PRO A 3 7.53 5.72 -19.50
CA PRO A 3 7.19 4.96 -18.29
C PRO A 3 7.97 5.43 -17.05
N GLU A 4 9.19 5.94 -17.25
CA GLU A 4 10.00 6.56 -16.19
C GLU A 4 9.39 7.88 -15.69
N GLY A 5 8.80 8.68 -16.58
CA GLY A 5 8.17 9.96 -16.23
C GLY A 5 6.94 9.78 -15.35
N ALA A 6 6.08 8.81 -15.69
CA ALA A 6 4.89 8.49 -14.90
C ALA A 6 5.24 7.95 -13.50
N THR A 7 6.28 7.14 -13.40
CA THR A 7 6.75 6.58 -12.12
C THR A 7 7.39 7.65 -11.23
N SER A 8 8.11 8.61 -11.84
CA SER A 8 8.68 9.75 -11.11
C SER A 8 7.59 10.66 -10.51
N THR A 9 6.53 10.94 -11.28
CA THR A 9 5.38 11.71 -10.79
C THR A 9 4.66 10.98 -9.65
N PHE A 10 4.37 9.68 -9.83
CA PHE A 10 3.75 8.86 -8.80
C PHE A 10 4.58 8.81 -7.52
N ALA A 11 5.87 8.50 -7.62
CA ALA A 11 6.78 8.48 -6.49
C ALA A 11 6.88 9.85 -5.78
N GLY A 12 6.81 10.95 -6.54
CA GLY A 12 6.72 12.31 -6.00
C GLY A 12 5.49 12.50 -5.12
N GLN A 13 4.31 12.13 -5.62
CA GLN A 13 3.04 12.21 -4.87
C GLN A 13 3.05 11.32 -3.63
N VAL A 14 3.49 10.06 -3.76
CA VAL A 14 3.58 9.14 -2.63
C VAL A 14 4.49 9.69 -1.53
N LYS A 15 5.67 10.22 -1.88
CA LYS A 15 6.59 10.84 -0.91
C LYS A 15 5.98 12.08 -0.25
N GLY A 16 5.28 12.93 -1.01
CA GLY A 16 4.68 14.16 -0.50
C GLY A 16 3.49 13.92 0.44
N ILE A 17 2.66 12.93 0.13
CA ILE A 17 1.40 12.68 0.83
C ILE A 17 1.59 11.63 1.93
N VAL A 18 2.01 10.43 1.56
CA VAL A 18 2.12 9.27 2.48
C VAL A 18 3.47 9.24 3.19
N GLY A 19 4.51 9.78 2.56
CA GLY A 19 5.87 9.79 3.10
C GLY A 19 5.95 10.44 4.49
N ARG A 20 5.07 11.40 4.82
CA ARG A 20 5.02 12.00 6.16
C ARG A 20 4.58 10.99 7.23
N SER A 21 3.51 10.23 7.01
CA SER A 21 3.06 9.19 7.94
C SER A 21 4.12 8.10 8.11
N LEU A 22 4.72 7.67 7.01
CA LEU A 22 5.80 6.69 7.02
C LEU A 22 7.06 7.18 7.77
N SER A 23 7.47 8.43 7.57
CA SER A 23 8.64 9.00 8.23
C SER A 23 8.50 9.04 9.76
N ARG A 24 7.29 9.29 10.27
CA ARG A 24 7.01 9.24 11.73
C ARG A 24 7.25 7.87 12.33
N ARG A 25 7.17 6.81 11.52
CA ARG A 25 7.39 5.40 11.88
C ARG A 25 8.80 4.91 11.52
N GLY A 26 9.72 5.83 11.23
CA GLY A 26 11.12 5.52 10.92
C GLY A 26 11.35 4.92 9.53
N PHE A 27 10.37 5.02 8.63
CA PHE A 27 10.56 4.60 7.24
C PHE A 27 11.32 5.65 6.45
N THR A 28 12.17 5.16 5.55
CA THR A 28 12.83 5.95 4.52
C THR A 28 12.44 5.43 3.14
N PHE A 29 12.39 6.35 2.16
CA PHE A 29 12.25 5.96 0.76
C PHE A 29 13.43 5.09 0.35
N ASP A 30 13.15 3.99 -0.32
CA ASP A 30 14.17 3.08 -0.85
C ASP A 30 14.29 3.23 -2.37
N ARG A 31 13.20 2.92 -3.08
CA ARG A 31 13.15 2.90 -4.55
C ARG A 31 11.73 2.95 -5.08
N ALA A 32 11.61 3.19 -6.39
CA ALA A 32 10.37 2.97 -7.12
C ALA A 32 10.67 2.07 -8.33
N ILE A 33 9.70 1.25 -8.72
CA ILE A 33 9.76 0.41 -9.91
C ILE A 33 8.53 0.64 -10.78
N THR A 34 8.68 0.34 -12.06
CA THR A 34 7.58 0.26 -13.03
C THR A 34 7.43 -1.18 -13.49
N VAL A 35 6.20 -1.65 -13.65
CA VAL A 35 5.88 -2.98 -14.18
C VAL A 35 4.99 -2.80 -15.41
N ASP A 36 5.36 -3.47 -16.50
CA ASP A 36 4.51 -3.57 -17.68
C ASP A 36 3.48 -4.70 -17.47
N GLU A 37 2.20 -4.34 -17.42
CA GLU A 37 1.06 -5.25 -17.26
C GLU A 37 0.40 -5.59 -18.62
N GLY A 38 1.20 -5.66 -19.68
CA GLY A 38 0.73 -5.97 -21.03
C GLY A 38 0.26 -4.73 -21.79
N GLY A 39 1.06 -3.68 -21.78
CA GLY A 39 0.77 -2.37 -22.39
C GLY A 39 0.11 -1.36 -21.43
N ARG A 40 -0.10 -1.74 -20.17
CA ARG A 40 -0.55 -0.86 -19.09
C ARG A 40 0.54 -0.77 -18.03
N ASN A 41 0.84 0.41 -17.54
CA ASN A 41 1.91 0.58 -16.56
C ASN A 41 1.35 0.46 -15.14
N ALA A 42 2.03 -0.35 -14.33
CA ALA A 42 1.93 -0.31 -12.88
C ALA A 42 3.20 0.32 -12.29
N ALA A 43 3.07 0.92 -11.12
CA ALA A 43 4.19 1.48 -10.39
C ALA A 43 4.11 1.05 -8.92
N ALA A 44 5.26 0.74 -8.32
CA ALA A 44 5.35 0.47 -6.90
C ALA A 44 6.48 1.30 -6.28
N VAL A 45 6.18 1.94 -5.15
CA VAL A 45 7.09 2.80 -4.39
C VAL A 45 7.36 2.12 -3.06
N PHE A 46 8.63 1.85 -2.78
CA PHE A 46 9.06 1.11 -1.63
C PHE A 46 9.67 2.02 -0.56
N PHE A 47 9.27 1.75 0.67
CA PHE A 47 9.80 2.33 1.87
C PHE A 47 10.33 1.22 2.77
N ARG A 48 11.41 1.48 3.48
CA ARG A 48 12.01 0.53 4.42
C ARG A 48 12.21 1.15 5.78
N ASN A 49 12.02 0.37 6.83
CA ASN A 49 12.59 0.67 8.14
C ASN A 49 13.41 -0.55 8.63
N ARG A 50 13.75 -0.59 9.91
CA ARG A 50 14.50 -1.74 10.48
C ARG A 50 13.65 -3.01 10.56
N ASP A 51 12.34 -2.87 10.66
CA ASP A 51 11.42 -3.94 10.99
C ASP A 51 10.77 -4.61 9.77
N CYS A 52 10.56 -3.86 8.68
CA CYS A 52 9.80 -4.32 7.52
C CYS A 52 9.99 -3.41 6.29
N LEU A 53 9.41 -3.85 5.17
CA LEU A 53 9.22 -3.08 3.95
C LEU A 53 7.73 -2.73 3.79
N ILE A 54 7.47 -1.53 3.28
CA ILE A 54 6.16 -1.10 2.82
C ILE A 54 6.25 -0.78 1.33
N GLN A 55 5.27 -1.23 0.56
CA GLN A 55 5.08 -0.76 -0.81
C GLN A 55 3.74 -0.05 -0.94
N ILE A 56 3.75 1.05 -1.69
CA ILE A 56 2.54 1.73 -2.16
C ILE A 56 2.55 1.58 -3.67
N TYR A 57 1.53 0.92 -4.21
CA TYR A 57 1.48 0.62 -5.63
C TYR A 57 0.24 1.20 -6.29
N TRP A 58 0.35 1.39 -7.60
CA TRP A 58 -0.73 1.67 -8.52
C TRP A 58 -0.70 0.64 -9.64
N SER A 59 -1.82 -0.04 -9.87
CA SER A 59 -2.03 -0.91 -11.03
C SER A 59 -3.12 -0.33 -11.91
N GLN A 60 -2.75 0.06 -13.13
CA GLN A 60 -3.72 0.53 -14.11
C GLN A 60 -4.59 -0.62 -14.63
N ARG A 61 -4.09 -1.86 -14.64
CA ARG A 61 -4.87 -3.04 -15.02
C ARG A 61 -5.96 -3.36 -13.99
N ALA A 62 -5.62 -3.32 -12.70
CA ALA A 62 -6.56 -3.57 -11.62
C ALA A 62 -7.41 -2.34 -11.27
N GLY A 63 -6.98 -1.13 -11.69
CA GLY A 63 -7.59 0.13 -11.27
C GLY A 63 -7.42 0.37 -9.77
N GLU A 64 -6.31 -0.09 -9.20
CA GLU A 64 -6.11 -0.20 -7.76
C GLU A 64 -4.89 0.60 -7.30
N LEU A 65 -5.09 1.47 -6.31
CA LEU A 65 -4.04 2.05 -5.49
C LEU A 65 -4.10 1.43 -4.10
N ASN A 66 -3.05 0.74 -3.68
CA ASN A 66 -3.05 0.06 -2.39
C ASN A 66 -1.67 0.02 -1.74
N CYS A 67 -1.64 -0.45 -0.50
CA CYS A 67 -0.44 -0.58 0.32
C CYS A 67 -0.28 -2.01 0.82
N MET A 68 0.94 -2.53 0.73
CA MET A 68 1.32 -3.84 1.26
C MET A 68 2.53 -3.73 2.17
N ILE A 69 2.63 -4.66 3.11
CA ILE A 69 3.75 -4.81 4.03
C ILE A 69 4.44 -6.15 3.79
N ALA A 70 5.76 -6.20 3.97
CA ALA A 70 6.53 -7.43 3.88
C ALA A 70 7.71 -7.45 4.86
N PRO A 71 8.23 -8.64 5.20
CA PRO A 71 9.48 -8.79 5.92
C PRO A 71 10.66 -8.04 5.25
N PRO A 72 11.70 -7.67 6.02
CA PRO A 72 12.83 -6.87 5.51
C PRO A 72 13.69 -7.60 4.45
N ASP A 73 13.54 -8.91 4.31
CA ASP A 73 14.21 -9.78 3.33
C ASP A 73 13.33 -10.09 2.10
N ALA A 74 12.16 -9.45 1.97
CA ALA A 74 11.33 -9.61 0.79
C ALA A 74 11.95 -8.96 -0.45
N ALA A 75 11.65 -9.53 -1.62
CA ALA A 75 12.12 -8.98 -2.89
C ALA A 75 11.38 -7.68 -3.25
N TYR A 76 12.07 -6.76 -3.92
CA TYR A 76 11.50 -5.52 -4.44
C TYR A 76 10.73 -5.78 -5.74
N GLU A 77 9.60 -6.46 -5.61
CA GLU A 77 8.68 -6.75 -6.69
C GLU A 77 7.30 -6.17 -6.39
N HIS A 78 6.51 -5.99 -7.45
CA HIS A 78 5.16 -5.49 -7.29
C HIS A 78 4.30 -6.56 -6.59
N GLY A 79 3.72 -6.22 -5.44
CA GLY A 79 3.12 -7.19 -4.52
C GLY A 79 1.96 -8.00 -5.11
N LEU A 80 1.18 -7.41 -6.02
CA LEU A 80 0.17 -8.15 -6.79
C LEU A 80 0.71 -9.34 -7.60
N TYR A 81 2.00 -9.31 -7.92
CA TYR A 81 2.68 -10.33 -8.74
C TYR A 81 3.72 -11.11 -7.94
N ASP A 82 3.82 -10.88 -6.63
CA ASP A 82 4.73 -11.58 -5.73
C ASP A 82 4.40 -13.08 -5.66
N ARG A 83 5.33 -13.91 -6.14
CA ARG A 83 5.21 -15.36 -6.08
C ARG A 83 5.65 -15.95 -4.73
N SER A 84 6.43 -15.20 -3.95
CA SER A 84 6.89 -15.59 -2.62
C SER A 84 5.81 -15.42 -1.54
N ALA A 85 4.71 -14.70 -1.85
CA ALA A 85 3.60 -14.40 -0.96
C ALA A 85 4.02 -13.72 0.36
N LYS A 86 5.17 -13.05 0.34
CA LYS A 86 5.71 -12.28 1.47
C LYS A 86 5.05 -10.91 1.58
N TRP A 87 4.60 -10.36 0.45
CA TRP A 87 3.81 -9.13 0.43
C TRP A 87 2.38 -9.42 0.87
N ARG A 88 1.95 -8.76 1.94
CA ARG A 88 0.64 -8.93 2.58
C ARG A 88 -0.10 -7.60 2.63
N TYR A 89 -1.42 -7.63 2.50
CA TYR A 89 -2.22 -6.41 2.65
C TYR A 89 -2.24 -5.98 4.12
N LEU A 90 -2.23 -4.66 4.37
CA LEU A 90 -2.23 -4.13 5.74
C LEU A 90 -3.43 -4.60 6.57
N ASN A 91 -4.60 -4.67 5.94
CA ASN A 91 -5.84 -5.08 6.59
C ASN A 91 -6.02 -6.60 6.73
N GLU A 92 -5.09 -7.40 6.20
CA GLU A 92 -5.22 -8.86 6.19
C GLU A 92 -5.17 -9.47 7.59
N PHE A 93 -4.50 -8.80 8.52
CA PHE A 93 -4.32 -9.25 9.90
C PHE A 93 -5.32 -8.64 10.88
N VAL A 94 -6.30 -7.90 10.36
CA VAL A 94 -7.33 -7.24 11.16
C VAL A 94 -8.58 -8.12 11.12
N ALA A 95 -9.25 -8.27 12.26
CA ALA A 95 -10.54 -8.94 12.31
C ALA A 95 -11.51 -8.24 11.34
N ARG A 96 -12.23 -9.02 10.53
CA ARG A 96 -13.30 -8.45 9.70
C ARG A 96 -14.29 -7.73 10.62
N PRO A 97 -14.71 -6.50 10.28
CA PRO A 97 -15.73 -5.83 11.06
C PRO A 97 -16.97 -6.72 11.12
N ASP A 98 -17.40 -7.05 12.33
CA ASP A 98 -18.62 -7.83 12.60
C ASP A 98 -19.83 -6.90 12.51
N VAL A 99 -20.08 -6.38 11.30
CA VAL A 99 -21.18 -5.47 11.02
C VAL A 99 -22.13 -6.09 9.99
N PRO A 100 -23.43 -5.76 10.04
CA PRO A 100 -24.39 -6.21 9.04
C PRO A 100 -23.99 -5.81 7.61
N LEU A 101 -24.46 -6.57 6.63
CA LEU A 101 -24.12 -6.40 5.21
C LEU A 101 -24.50 -5.00 4.69
N GLU A 102 -25.56 -4.42 5.25
CA GLU A 102 -26.04 -3.08 4.94
C GLU A 102 -25.03 -2.02 5.40
N GLN A 103 -24.50 -2.14 6.63
CA GLN A 103 -23.47 -1.24 7.15
C GLN A 103 -22.12 -1.42 6.44
N LEU A 104 -21.79 -2.65 6.03
CA LEU A 104 -20.65 -2.90 5.14
C LEU A 104 -20.79 -2.14 3.82
N THR A 105 -21.99 -2.07 3.25
CA THR A 105 -22.24 -1.35 2.00
C THR A 105 -22.07 0.15 2.20
N GLU A 106 -22.60 0.72 3.28
CA GLU A 106 -22.41 2.15 3.62
C GLU A 106 -20.94 2.52 3.83
N LEU A 107 -20.17 1.67 4.52
CA LEU A 107 -18.72 1.85 4.70
C LEU A 107 -17.98 1.83 3.37
N LEU A 108 -18.31 0.88 2.48
CA LEU A 108 -17.71 0.79 1.15
C LEU A 108 -18.07 1.97 0.26
N GLU A 109 -19.30 2.50 0.37
CA GLU A 109 -19.73 3.69 -0.35
C GLU A 109 -19.06 4.97 0.17
N ALA A 110 -18.88 5.10 1.48
CA ALA A 110 -18.10 6.18 2.08
C ALA A 110 -16.64 6.15 1.59
N ASP A 111 -16.03 4.96 1.53
CA ASP A 111 -14.66 4.79 1.02
C ASP A 111 -14.54 5.19 -0.47
N LYS A 112 -15.58 4.96 -1.29
CA LYS A 112 -15.57 5.36 -2.72
C LYS A 112 -15.38 6.85 -2.95
N VAL A 113 -15.81 7.70 -2.00
CA VAL A 113 -15.60 9.15 -2.09
C VAL A 113 -14.11 9.50 -2.09
N HIS A 114 -13.27 8.67 -1.46
CA HIS A 114 -11.84 8.88 -1.42
C HIS A 114 -11.11 8.46 -2.70
N PHE A 115 -11.75 7.67 -3.57
CA PHE A 115 -11.18 7.19 -4.84
C PHE A 115 -11.41 8.13 -6.03
N GLN A 116 -11.94 9.33 -5.77
CA GLN A 116 -12.24 10.33 -6.81
C GLN A 116 -10.98 10.90 -7.48
N ASN A 117 -9.88 11.01 -6.74
CA ASN A 117 -8.59 11.38 -7.29
C ASN A 117 -7.45 10.73 -6.49
N GLN A 118 -6.28 10.63 -7.13
CA GLN A 118 -5.15 9.88 -6.58
C GLN A 118 -4.62 10.48 -5.27
N ASP A 119 -4.67 11.79 -5.09
CA ASP A 119 -4.15 12.46 -3.90
C ASP A 119 -5.05 12.19 -2.67
N THR A 120 -6.37 12.22 -2.85
CA THR A 120 -7.33 11.83 -1.81
C THR A 120 -7.17 10.36 -1.45
N TRP A 121 -6.97 9.49 -2.45
CA TRP A 121 -6.76 8.07 -2.21
C TRP A 121 -5.45 7.81 -1.46
N LEU A 122 -4.36 8.48 -1.84
CA LEU A 122 -3.08 8.41 -1.12
C LEU A 122 -3.21 8.93 0.31
N THR A 123 -3.98 10.00 0.53
CA THR A 123 -4.21 10.55 1.87
C THR A 123 -4.95 9.53 2.75
N TRP A 124 -6.02 8.93 2.23
CA TRP A 124 -6.77 7.87 2.91
C TRP A 124 -5.90 6.64 3.19
N LEU A 125 -5.01 6.29 2.25
CA LEU A 125 -4.07 5.18 2.41
C LEU A 125 -3.04 5.46 3.52
N GLY A 126 -2.60 6.73 3.64
CA GLY A 126 -1.77 7.19 4.75
C GLY A 126 -2.42 6.95 6.11
N THR A 127 -3.71 7.28 6.25
CA THR A 127 -4.49 7.00 7.46
C THR A 127 -4.58 5.49 7.73
N ARG A 128 -4.84 4.67 6.70
CA ARG A 128 -4.89 3.20 6.87
C ARG A 128 -3.56 2.58 7.27
N ILE A 129 -2.44 3.11 6.76
CA ILE A 129 -1.11 2.72 7.25
C ILE A 129 -1.03 3.04 8.74
N ASP A 130 -1.50 4.21 9.16
CA ASP A 130 -1.46 4.58 10.56
C ASP A 130 -2.33 3.68 11.45
N ASP A 131 -3.49 3.27 10.99
CA ASP A 131 -4.44 2.43 11.73
C ASP A 131 -4.00 0.95 11.81
N TYR A 132 -3.42 0.41 10.74
CA TYR A 132 -3.20 -1.04 10.61
C TYR A 132 -1.76 -1.49 10.73
N TYR A 133 -0.78 -0.57 10.73
CA TYR A 133 0.64 -0.93 10.72
C TYR A 133 1.04 -1.89 11.84
N ASP A 134 0.63 -1.64 13.08
CA ASP A 134 1.08 -2.45 14.23
C ASP A 134 0.55 -3.89 14.14
N SER A 135 -0.74 -4.05 13.80
CA SER A 135 -1.36 -5.36 13.56
C SER A 135 -0.72 -6.08 12.37
N ALA A 136 -0.46 -5.35 11.29
CA ALA A 136 0.15 -5.92 10.10
C ALA A 136 1.59 -6.35 10.35
N LEU A 137 2.36 -5.55 11.10
CA LEU A 137 3.73 -5.86 11.51
C LEU A 137 3.78 -7.10 12.41
N ALA A 138 2.88 -7.19 13.39
CA ALA A 138 2.74 -8.38 14.23
C ALA A 138 2.45 -9.62 13.36
N GLY A 139 1.50 -9.49 12.43
CA GLY A 139 1.10 -10.53 11.50
C GLY A 139 2.25 -11.08 10.65
N ILE A 140 3.03 -10.21 10.00
CA ILE A 140 4.18 -10.65 9.18
C ILE A 140 5.36 -11.19 10.02
N LYS A 141 5.43 -10.84 11.30
CA LYS A 141 6.39 -11.42 12.26
C LYS A 141 5.90 -12.75 12.85
N GLY A 142 4.71 -13.23 12.47
CA GLY A 142 4.10 -14.45 13.02
C GLY A 142 3.60 -14.29 14.45
N GLN A 143 3.44 -13.06 14.94
CA GLN A 143 2.89 -12.76 16.25
C GLN A 143 1.38 -12.58 16.11
N LYS A 144 0.59 -13.33 16.91
CA LYS A 144 -0.85 -13.09 16.97
C LYS A 144 -1.08 -11.68 17.54
N PRO A 145 -1.92 -10.83 16.91
CA PRO A 145 -2.38 -9.61 17.56
C PRO A 145 -3.08 -10.02 18.87
N SER A 146 -2.65 -9.41 19.98
CA SER A 146 -3.19 -9.65 21.32
C SER A 146 -4.57 -9.03 21.50
#